data_AF-A0A1E5IXM4-F1
#
_entry.id   AF-A0A1E5IXM4-F1
#
_cell.length_a   1.000
_cell.length_b   1.000
_cell.length_c   1.000
_cell.angle_alpha   90.00
_cell.angle_beta   90.00
_cell.angle_gamma   90.00
#
_symmetry.space_group_name_H-M   'P 1'
#
loop_
_entity.id
_entity.type
_entity.pdbx_description
1 polymer ?
#
loop_
_entity_poly.entity_id
_entity_poly.type
_entity_poly.pdbx_seq_one_letter_code
_entity_poly.pdbx_strand_id
1 'polypeptide(L)' 'MKKLIYQGYILTNSDGLTDSWTLTIGDQRRVGSLFELRRQINFHQELGVLPPPKAAYQEERAPQATHSRNPVPNKRRE' A
#
# COMPACT_ATOMS: atom_id res chain seq x y z
N MET A 1 7.27 -1.00 -20.68
CA MET A 1 7.71 -0.30 -19.45
C MET A 1 6.48 0.10 -18.65
N LYS A 2 6.27 -0.52 -17.48
CA LYS A 2 5.16 -0.23 -16.56
C LYS A 2 5.61 0.76 -15.49
N LYS A 3 4.70 1.62 -15.04
CA LYS A 3 4.91 2.56 -13.93
C LYS A 3 3.75 2.48 -12.95
N LEU A 4 4.03 2.59 -11.67
CA LEU A 4 3.04 2.58 -10.59
C LEU A 4 3.36 3.74 -9.65
N ILE A 5 2.35 4.51 -9.29
CA ILE A 5 2.47 5.58 -8.29
C ILE A 5 1.95 5.03 -6.96
N TYR A 6 2.76 5.08 -5.91
CA TYR A 6 2.39 4.65 -4.57
C TYR A 6 2.77 5.75 -3.58
N GLN A 7 1.77 6.34 -2.91
CA GLN A 7 1.97 7.42 -1.92
C GLN A 7 2.83 8.60 -2.43
N GLY A 8 2.81 8.86 -3.73
CA GLY A 8 3.63 9.89 -4.38
C GLY A 8 5.01 9.43 -4.86
N TYR A 9 5.40 8.17 -4.61
CA TYR A 9 6.62 7.56 -5.14
C TYR A 9 6.34 6.82 -6.45
N ILE A 10 7.29 6.87 -7.37
CA ILE A 10 7.19 6.18 -8.67
C ILE A 10 7.98 4.87 -8.59
N LEU A 11 7.28 3.76 -8.82
CA LEU A 11 7.87 2.45 -9.05
C LEU A 11 7.83 2.14 -10.54
N THR A 12 8.95 1.70 -11.11
CA THR A 12 9.06 1.38 -12.53
C THR A 12 9.41 -0.07 -12.74
N ASN A 13 8.92 -0.66 -13.83
CA ASN A 13 9.19 -2.03 -14.18
C ASN A 13 9.40 -2.16 -15.70
N SER A 14 10.58 -2.62 -16.10
CA SER A 14 10.99 -2.70 -17.51
C SER A 14 10.62 -4.03 -18.16
N ASP A 15 10.75 -5.13 -17.44
CA ASP A 15 10.66 -6.53 -17.92
C ASP A 15 9.28 -7.16 -17.71
N GLY A 16 8.42 -6.55 -16.90
CA GLY A 16 7.07 -6.98 -16.58
C GLY A 16 6.96 -8.02 -15.47
N LEU A 17 8.07 -8.43 -14.85
CA LEU A 17 8.10 -9.43 -13.77
C LEU A 17 7.66 -8.82 -12.44
N THR A 18 7.04 -9.60 -11.56
CA THR A 18 6.51 -9.07 -10.27
C THR A 18 7.61 -8.66 -9.28
N ASP A 19 8.83 -9.16 -9.48
CA ASP A 19 9.92 -9.12 -8.50
C ASP A 19 11.06 -8.18 -8.91
N SER A 20 10.89 -7.47 -10.03
CA SER A 20 11.90 -6.63 -10.68
C SER A 20 11.51 -5.14 -10.69
N TRP A 21 10.65 -4.73 -9.76
CA TRP A 21 10.28 -3.33 -9.65
C TRP A 21 11.46 -2.52 -9.16
N THR A 22 11.57 -1.30 -9.66
CA THR A 22 12.60 -0.34 -9.29
C THR A 22 11.95 0.80 -8.54
N LEU A 23 12.44 1.07 -7.34
CA LEU A 23 12.13 2.25 -6.52
C LEU A 23 13.33 3.19 -6.55
N THR A 24 13.07 4.48 -6.75
CA THR A 24 14.10 5.53 -6.67
C THR A 24 13.70 6.55 -5.62
N ILE A 25 14.57 6.79 -4.64
CA ILE A 25 14.39 7.76 -3.56
C ILE A 25 15.68 8.58 -3.47
N GLY A 26 15.63 9.85 -3.89
CA GLY A 26 16.85 10.65 -4.06
C GLY A 26 17.83 9.94 -4.99
N ASP A 27 19.06 9.75 -4.53
CA ASP A 27 20.12 9.06 -5.27
C ASP A 27 20.12 7.54 -5.08
N GLN A 28 19.26 7.01 -4.19
CA GLN A 28 19.19 5.59 -3.93
C GLN A 28 18.23 4.91 -4.91
N ARG A 29 18.75 3.89 -5.59
CA ARG A 29 17.97 2.99 -6.44
C ARG A 29 17.92 1.60 -5.81
N ARG A 30 16.71 1.05 -5.68
CA ARG A 30 16.48 -0.31 -5.15
C ARG A 30 15.63 -1.11 -6.12
N VAL A 31 15.94 -2.40 -6.26
CA VAL A 31 15.20 -3.35 -7.09
C VAL A 31 14.67 -4.47 -6.21
N GLY A 32 13.41 -4.85 -6.41
CA GLY A 32 12.77 -5.95 -5.67
C GLY A 32 11.29 -6.09 -6.02
N SER A 33 10.59 -6.92 -5.26
CA SER A 33 9.14 -7.07 -5.42
C SER A 33 8.38 -5.82 -4.98
N LEU A 34 7.17 -5.63 -5.52
CA LEU A 34 6.29 -4.52 -5.10
C LEU A 34 6.05 -4.48 -3.59
N PHE A 35 5.94 -5.66 -2.97
CA PHE A 35 5.70 -5.77 -1.53
C PHE A 35 6.88 -5.23 -0.73
N GLU A 36 8.10 -5.65 -1.07
CA GLU A 36 9.32 -5.21 -0.39
C GLU A 36 9.52 -3.71 -0.54
N LEU A 37 9.34 -3.18 -1.75
CA LEU A 37 9.53 -1.75 -2.02
C LEU A 37 8.49 -0.89 -1.29
N ARG A 38 7.23 -1.32 -1.23
CA ARG A 38 6.19 -0.64 -0.43
C ARG A 38 6.51 -0.66 1.06
N ARG A 39 6.94 -1.82 1.59
CA ARG A 39 7.40 -1.94 2.99
C ARG A 39 8.56 -0.99 3.25
N GLN A 40 9.51 -0.89 2.33
CA GLN A 40 10.66 0.01 2.46
C GLN A 40 10.23 1.48 2.53
N ILE A 41 9.30 1.92 1.67
CA ILE A 41 8.76 3.28 1.73
C ILE A 41 8.14 3.57 3.10
N ASN A 42 7.26 2.68 3.58
CA ASN A 42 6.59 2.84 4.87
C ASN A 42 7.60 2.90 6.02
N PHE A 43 8.62 2.04 6.02
CA PHE A 43 9.67 2.04 7.04
C PHE A 43 10.40 3.39 7.11
N HIS A 44 10.77 3.98 5.98
CA HIS A 44 11.46 5.27 5.98
C HIS A 44 10.53 6.45 6.36
N GLN A 45 9.23 6.33 6.10
CA GLN A 45 8.24 7.28 6.59
C GLN A 45 8.06 7.19 8.11
N GLU A 46 7.97 5.97 8.65
CA GLU A 46 7.88 5.72 10.10
C GLU A 46 9.11 6.24 10.84
N LEU A 47 10.30 6.17 10.23
CA LEU A 47 11.53 6.77 10.76
C LEU A 47 11.59 8.30 10.62
N GLY A 48 10.66 8.93 9.89
CA GLY A 48 10.67 10.37 9.61
C GLY A 48 11.74 10.82 8.61
N VAL A 49 12.39 9.89 7.91
CA VAL A 49 13.37 10.18 6.84
C VAL A 49 12.66 10.67 5.59
N LEU A 50 11.50 10.07 5.29
CA LEU A 50 10.66 10.47 4.17
C LEU A 50 9.49 11.33 4.63
N PRO A 51 9.07 12.30 3.80
CA PRO A 51 7.90 13.10 4.10
C PRO A 51 6.65 12.21 4.20
N PRO A 52 5.65 12.62 5.00
CA PRO A 52 4.41 11.88 5.12
C PRO A 52 3.70 11.73 3.77
N PRO A 53 2.95 10.64 3.54
CA PRO A 53 2.20 10.43 2.32
C PRO A 53 1.31 11.64 2.02
N LYS A 54 1.32 12.11 0.77
CA LYS A 54 0.36 13.12 0.33
C LYS A 54 -1.05 12.55 0.47
N ALA A 55 -1.92 13.24 1.22
CA ALA A 55 -3.27 12.79 1.57
C ALA A 55 -4.12 12.35 0.35
N ALA A 56 -3.87 12.93 -0.83
CA ALA A 56 -4.55 12.56 -2.08
C ALA A 56 -4.29 11.12 -2.56
N TYR A 57 -3.29 10.43 -2.01
CA TYR A 57 -2.92 9.06 -2.39
C TYR A 57 -3.01 8.07 -1.22
N GLN A 58 -3.58 8.49 -0.09
CA GLN A 58 -4.01 7.56 0.95
C GLN A 58 -5.29 6.91 0.45
N GLU A 59 -5.12 5.84 -0.32
CA GLU A 59 -6.19 4.90 -0.61
C GLU A 59 -6.80 4.53 0.74
N GLU A 60 -8.09 4.86 0.92
CA GLU A 60 -8.82 4.69 2.16
C GLU A 60 -8.49 3.31 2.73
N ARG A 61 -7.72 3.30 3.82
CA ARG A 61 -7.53 2.08 4.60
C ARG A 61 -8.88 1.84 5.25
N ALA A 62 -9.82 1.28 4.49
CA ALA A 62 -11.14 0.92 4.97
C ALA A 62 -10.88 0.11 6.24
N PRO A 63 -11.37 0.54 7.41
CA PRO A 63 -11.22 -0.25 8.61
C PRO A 63 -11.81 -1.61 8.29
N GLN A 64 -10.99 -2.66 8.42
CA GLN A 64 -11.46 -4.04 8.30
C GLN A 64 -12.71 -4.15 9.15
N ALA A 65 -13.85 -4.39 8.52
CA ALA A 65 -15.10 -4.59 9.20
C ALA A 65 -14.90 -5.73 10.20
N THR A 66 -14.81 -5.39 11.48
CA THR A 66 -14.94 -6.37 12.56
C THR A 66 -16.23 -7.11 12.29
N HIS A 67 -16.15 -8.44 12.13
CA HIS A 67 -17.31 -9.32 11.97
C HIS A 67 -18.39 -8.97 13.00
N SER A 68 -19.36 -8.17 12.57
CA SER A 68 -20.57 -7.88 13.34
C SER A 68 -21.41 -9.14 13.25
N ARG A 69 -21.55 -9.86 14.37
CA ARG A 69 -22.41 -11.05 14.48
C ARG A 69 -23.82 -10.68 14.03
N ASN A 70 -24.35 -11.40 13.04
CA ASN A 70 -25.75 -11.30 12.66
C ASN A 70 -26.64 -11.61 13.87
N PRO A 71 -27.61 -10.75 14.24
CA PRO A 71 -28.65 -11.15 15.18
C PRO A 71 -29.68 -12.03 14.47
N VAL A 72 -29.99 -13.17 15.09
CA VAL A 72 -31.05 -14.10 14.65
C VAL A 72 -32.42 -13.40 14.80
N PRO A 73 -33.27 -13.32 13.76
CA PRO A 73 -34.59 -12.73 13.92
C PRO A 73 -35.50 -13.68 14.70
N ASN A 74 -35.92 -13.24 15.88
CA ASN A 74 -36.90 -13.92 16.74
C ASN A 74 -38.29 -13.83 16.09
N LYS A 75 -38.76 -14.90 15.46
CA LYS A 75 -40.16 -15.03 15.03
C LYS A 75 -41.01 -15.39 16.25
N ARG A 76 -41.55 -14.37 16.92
CA ARG A 76 -42.80 -14.56 17.68
C ARG A 76 -43.90 -14.90 16.67
N ARG A 77 -44.55 -16.05 16.85
CA ARG A 77 -45.87 -16.33 16.26
C ARG A 77 -46.86 -16.40 17.41
N GLU A 78 -47.88 -15.56 17.29
CA GLU A 78 -49.18 -15.63 17.96
C GLU A 78 -49.90 -16.93 17.60
#